data_AF-A0A154WF56-F1
#
_entry.id   AF-A0A154WF56-F1
#
_cell.length_a   1.000
_cell.length_b   1.000
_cell.length_c   1.000
_cell.angle_alpha   90.00
_cell.angle_beta   90.00
_cell.angle_gamma   90.00
#
_symmetry.space_group_name_H-M   'P 1'
#
loop_
_entity.id
_entity.type
_entity.pdbx_description
1 polymer ?
#
loop_
_entity_poly.entity_id
_entity_poly.type
_entity_poly.pdbx_seq_one_letter_code
_entity_poly.pdbx_strand_id
1 'polypeptide(L)'
;MPPKPPSAPASSDIAGVTLGELLGANYALVVRCVTCGHTGPADLLTAYRRHGAAADVAGLAERMRCSRCDGRGGTIVSISRPTGT
;
A
#
# COMPACT_ATOMS: atom_id res chain seq x y z
N MET A 1 -18.88 -26.26 -10.19
CA MET A 1 -18.72 -24.92 -9.59
C MET A 1 -17.25 -24.76 -9.22
N PRO A 2 -16.47 -23.88 -9.87
CA PRO A 2 -15.07 -23.69 -9.47
C PRO A 2 -15.00 -23.00 -8.10
N PRO A 3 -14.00 -23.31 -7.26
CA PRO A 3 -13.83 -22.66 -5.96
C PRO A 3 -13.56 -21.16 -6.18
N LYS A 4 -14.36 -20.32 -5.50
CA LYS A 4 -14.15 -18.87 -5.42
C LYS A 4 -12.71 -18.63 -4.91
N PRO A 5 -11.86 -17.88 -5.63
CA PRO A 5 -10.53 -17.55 -5.13
C PRO A 5 -10.66 -16.87 -3.76
N PRO A 6 -9.71 -17.07 -2.82
CA PRO A 6 -9.76 -16.44 -1.52
C PRO A 6 -9.89 -14.94 -1.74
N SER A 7 -10.97 -14.38 -1.19
CA SER A 7 -11.29 -12.96 -1.27
C SER A 7 -10.02 -12.16 -0.99
N ALA A 8 -9.51 -11.46 -2.01
CA ALA A 8 -8.60 -10.36 -1.76
C ALA A 8 -9.24 -9.48 -0.66
N PRO A 9 -8.48 -9.01 0.34
CA PRO A 9 -9.05 -8.12 1.35
C PRO A 9 -9.72 -6.98 0.58
N ALA A 10 -11.03 -6.81 0.79
CA ALA A 10 -11.75 -5.69 0.21
C ALA A 10 -11.05 -4.42 0.68
N SER A 11 -10.92 -3.42 -0.20
CA SER A 11 -10.22 -2.15 0.07
C SER A 11 -10.70 -1.39 1.33
N SER A 12 -11.72 -1.88 2.02
CA SER A 12 -12.31 -1.32 3.25
C SER A 12 -11.66 -1.83 4.55
N ASP A 13 -10.84 -2.89 4.53
CA ASP A 13 -10.27 -3.54 5.73
C ASP A 13 -8.77 -3.21 5.94
N ILE A 14 -8.33 -2.04 5.47
CA ILE A 14 -6.92 -1.61 5.55
C ILE A 14 -6.63 -0.85 6.85
N ALA A 15 -7.68 -0.41 7.56
CA ALA A 15 -7.55 0.29 8.83
C ALA A 15 -6.89 -0.64 9.87
N GLY A 16 -5.69 -0.27 10.32
CA GLY A 16 -4.90 -1.06 11.27
C GLY A 16 -3.91 -2.05 10.63
N VAL A 17 -3.82 -2.11 9.30
CA VAL A 17 -2.76 -2.89 8.63
C VAL A 17 -1.43 -2.16 8.81
N THR A 18 -0.44 -2.89 9.31
CA THR A 18 0.92 -2.36 9.52
C THR A 18 1.84 -2.64 8.33
N LEU A 19 2.88 -1.82 8.20
CA LEU A 19 3.95 -2.02 7.22
C LEU A 19 4.59 -3.41 7.36
N GLY A 20 4.83 -3.87 8.59
CA GLY A 20 5.41 -5.18 8.86
C GLY A 20 4.56 -6.34 8.31
N GLU A 21 3.23 -6.23 8.43
CA GLU A 21 2.29 -7.22 7.90
C GLU A 21 2.31 -7.26 6.38
N LEU A 22 2.31 -6.09 5.72
CA LEU A 22 2.39 -6.02 4.26
C LEU A 22 3.71 -6.58 3.74
N LEU A 23 4.85 -6.21 4.34
CA LEU A 23 6.15 -6.72 3.92
C LEU A 23 6.27 -8.22 4.20
N GLY A 24 5.88 -8.68 5.39
CA GLY A 24 6.00 -10.08 5.79
C GLY A 24 5.17 -11.02 4.93
N ALA A 25 3.99 -10.57 4.48
CA ALA A 25 3.16 -11.33 3.55
C ALA A 25 3.39 -10.99 2.07
N ASN A 26 4.43 -10.19 1.78
CA ASN A 26 4.85 -9.74 0.46
C ASN A 26 3.71 -9.10 -0.34
N TYR A 27 2.94 -8.18 0.23
CA TYR A 27 1.90 -7.45 -0.48
C TYR A 27 2.47 -6.27 -1.27
N ALA A 28 1.87 -5.98 -2.42
CA ALA A 28 2.04 -4.75 -3.17
C ALA A 28 0.97 -3.74 -2.74
N LEU A 29 1.42 -2.52 -2.42
CA LEU A 29 0.56 -1.39 -2.11
C LEU A 29 0.55 -0.43 -3.30
N VAL A 30 -0.63 -0.12 -3.83
CA VAL A 30 -0.82 0.87 -4.89
C VAL A 30 -1.43 2.13 -4.29
N VAL A 31 -0.77 3.27 -4.48
CA VAL A 31 -1.18 4.56 -3.93
C VAL A 31 -1.34 5.57 -5.04
N ARG A 32 -2.40 6.39 -4.92
CA ARG A 32 -2.68 7.51 -5.80
C ARG A 32 -2.30 8.81 -5.12
N CYS A 33 -1.45 9.60 -5.76
CA CYS A 33 -1.13 10.94 -5.30
C CYS A 33 -2.38 11.84 -5.33
N VAL A 34 -2.66 12.53 -4.23
CA VAL A 34 -3.80 13.46 -4.15
C VAL A 34 -3.58 14.75 -4.93
N THR A 35 -2.32 15.10 -5.21
CA THR A 35 -1.94 16.33 -5.93
C THR A 35 -2.05 16.19 -7.44
N CYS A 36 -1.41 15.18 -8.04
CA CYS A 36 -1.36 14.99 -9.49
C CYS A 36 -2.20 13.81 -10.00
N GLY A 37 -2.82 13.04 -9.09
CA GLY A 37 -3.61 11.86 -9.44
C GLY A 37 -2.81 10.67 -9.95
N HIS A 38 -1.48 10.75 -10.00
CA HIS A 38 -0.63 9.64 -10.43
C HIS A 38 -0.76 8.45 -9.48
N THR A 39 -0.99 7.27 -10.05
CA THR A 39 -1.16 6.02 -9.30
C THR A 39 0.01 5.10 -9.61
N GLY A 40 0.61 4.52 -8.57
CA GLY A 40 1.75 3.63 -8.72
C GLY A 40 2.03 2.80 -7.46
N PRO A 41 2.94 1.82 -7.57
CA PRO A 41 3.36 1.04 -6.42
C PRO A 41 4.11 1.92 -5.41
N ALA A 42 3.82 1.73 -4.13
CA ALA A 42 4.53 2.36 -3.04
C ALA A 42 5.77 1.54 -2.66
N ASP A 43 6.88 2.23 -2.38
CA ASP A 43 8.10 1.58 -1.92
C ASP A 43 8.01 1.23 -0.42
N LEU A 44 7.32 0.12 -0.15
CA LEU A 44 7.08 -0.37 1.22
C LEU A 44 8.39 -0.66 1.96
N LEU A 45 9.43 -1.11 1.26
CA LEU A 45 10.73 -1.40 1.88
C LEU A 45 11.41 -0.14 2.42
N THR A 46 11.42 0.95 1.67
CA THR A 46 11.96 2.23 2.15
C THR A 46 11.09 2.81 3.25
N ALA A 47 9.77 2.68 3.15
CA ALA A 47 8.87 3.09 4.22
C ALA A 47 9.10 2.30 5.52
N TYR A 48 9.24 0.98 5.44
CA TYR A 48 9.58 0.10 6.56
C TYR A 48 10.91 0.48 7.21
N ARG A 49 11.96 0.72 6.39
CA ARG A 49 13.27 1.16 6.91
C ARG A 49 13.23 2.51 7.62
N ARG A 50 12.33 3.41 7.21
CA ARG A 50 12.21 4.76 7.79
C ARG A 50 11.30 4.84 9.01
N HIS A 51 10.20 4.09 9.01
CA HIS A 51 9.13 4.22 10.00
C HIS A 51 8.97 2.98 10.90
N GLY A 52 9.60 1.86 10.54
CA GLY A 52 9.53 0.60 11.27
C GLY A 52 8.29 -0.24 10.93
N ALA A 53 8.25 -1.45 11.50
CA ALA A 53 7.21 -2.44 11.25
C ALA A 53 5.82 -2.01 11.73
N ALA A 54 5.75 -1.33 12.87
CA ALA A 54 4.50 -0.93 13.52
C ALA A 54 3.82 0.29 12.89
N ALA A 55 4.41 0.85 11.81
CA ALA A 55 3.84 2.01 11.15
C ALA A 55 2.57 1.64 10.38
N ASP A 56 1.52 2.41 10.62
CA ASP A 56 0.23 2.27 9.95
C ASP A 56 0.32 2.67 8.48
N VAL A 57 -0.26 1.85 7.61
CA VAL A 57 -0.16 2.00 6.16
C VAL A 57 -0.99 3.17 5.65
N ALA A 58 -2.16 3.44 6.25
CA ALA A 58 -3.00 4.57 5.88
C ALA A 58 -2.31 5.89 6.23
N GLY A 59 -1.82 6.02 7.47
CA GLY A 59 -1.06 7.19 7.91
C GLY A 59 0.27 7.37 7.16
N LEU A 60 0.87 6.28 6.68
CA LEU A 60 2.04 6.34 5.80
C LEU A 60 1.69 6.94 4.44
N ALA A 61 0.59 6.49 3.81
CA ALA A 61 0.17 6.96 2.49
C ALA A 61 -0.01 8.49 2.46
N GLU A 62 -0.55 9.08 3.53
CA GLU A 62 -0.69 10.54 3.70
C GLU A 62 0.66 11.28 3.80
N ARG A 63 1.73 10.60 4.21
CA ARG A 63 3.07 11.18 4.39
C ARG A 63 4.00 10.91 3.21
N MET A 64 3.63 10.04 2.28
CA MET A 64 4.44 9.70 1.12
C MET A 64 4.55 10.87 0.14
N ARG A 65 5.70 10.94 -0.53
CA ARG A 65 5.95 11.88 -1.64
C ARG A 65 5.74 11.20 -2.97
N CYS A 66 5.07 11.89 -3.88
CA CYS A 66 4.89 11.43 -5.25
C CYS A 66 6.19 11.56 -6.05
N SER A 67 6.63 10.48 -6.67
CA SER A 67 7.82 10.47 -7.53
C SER A 67 7.69 11.32 -8.81
N ARG A 68 6.47 11.72 -9.20
CA ARG A 68 6.21 12.52 -10.41
C ARG A 68 6.10 14.01 -10.19
N CYS A 69 5.48 14.43 -9.07
CA CYS A 69 5.21 15.85 -8.81
C CYS A 69 5.82 16.36 -7.50
N ASP A 70 6.50 15.50 -6.75
CA ASP A 70 7.02 15.75 -5.39
C ASP A 70 5.97 16.15 -4.33
N GLY A 71 4.68 16.20 -4.72
CA GLY A 71 3.56 16.45 -3.83
C GLY A 71 3.49 15.42 -2.71
N ARG A 72 3.05 15.85 -1.52
CA ARG A 72 2.81 14.98 -0.37
C ARG A 72 1.35 14.56 -0.30
N GLY A 73 1.15 13.34 0.18
CA GLY A 73 -0.18 12.79 0.38
C GLY A 73 -0.59 11.87 -0.75
N GLY A 74 -1.06 10.70 -0.35
CA GLY A 74 -1.59 9.69 -1.23
C GLY A 74 -2.74 8.94 -0.58
N THR A 75 -3.66 8.46 -1.41
CA THR A 75 -4.75 7.59 -1.01
C THR A 75 -4.45 6.19 -1.49
N ILE A 76 -4.66 5.21 -0.62
CA ILE A 76 -4.50 3.80 -0.98
C ILE A 76 -5.60 3.42 -1.96
N VAL A 77 -5.20 2.88 -3.11
CA VAL A 77 -6.14 2.44 -4.16
C VAL A 77 -6.33 0.94 -4.11
N SER A 78 -5.25 0.19 -3.89
CA SER A 78 -5.29 -1.27 -3.91
C SER A 78 -4.18 -1.86 -3.06
N ILE A 79 -4.47 -2.99 -2.44
CA ILE A 79 -3.50 -3.86 -1.79
C ILE A 79 -3.70 -5.25 -2.39
N SER A 80 -2.66 -5.78 -3.00
CA SER A 80 -2.73 -7.08 -3.66
C SER A 80 -1.44 -7.83 -3.40
N ARG A 81 -1.54 -9.15 -3.20
CA ARG A 81 -0.34 -9.98 -3.22
C ARG A 81 0.16 -9.97 -4.67
N PRO A 82 1.44 -9.68 -4.95
CA PRO A 82 2.02 -9.93 -6.23
C PRO A 82 1.85 -11.43 -6.46
N THR A 83 0.92 -11.78 -7.33
CA THR A 83 0.72 -13.15 -7.79
C THR A 83 2.01 -13.51 -8.53
N GLY A 84 2.94 -14.14 -7.81
CA GLY A 84 4.14 -14.68 -8.44
C GLY A 84 3.72 -15.71 -9.47
N THR A 85 4.15 -15.48 -10.71
CA THR A 85 4.32 -16.50 -11.75
C THR A 85 5.25 -17.60 -11.28
#